data_AF-A0A163YX37-F1
#
_entry.id   AF-A0A163YX37-F1
#
_cell.length_a   1.000
_cell.length_b   1.000
_cell.length_c   1.000
_cell.angle_alpha   90.00
_cell.angle_beta   90.00
_cell.angle_gamma   90.00
#
_symmetry.space_group_name_H-M   'P 1'
#
loop_
_entity.id
_entity.type
_entity.pdbx_description
1 polymer ?
#
loop_
_entity_poly.entity_id
_entity_poly.type
_entity_poly.pdbx_seq_one_letter_code
_entity_poly.pdbx_strand_id
1 'polypeptide(L)' 'MATCHPGAPAVISQTRIYCHQGQEFLLVEVPSLEASMQIKELTDQGWEIEAEIPV' A
#
# COMPACT_ATOMS: atom_id res chain seq x y z
N MET A 1 19.00 -12.13 -1.14
CA MET A 1 18.65 -13.04 -0.02
C MET A 1 18.80 -12.26 1.27
N ALA A 2 17.69 -11.88 1.91
CA ALA A 2 17.73 -11.13 3.17
C ALA A 2 18.08 -12.08 4.32
N THR A 3 19.15 -11.77 5.05
CA THR A 3 19.56 -12.50 6.26
C THR A 3 18.69 -12.06 7.43
N CYS A 4 17.75 -12.91 7.85
CA CYS A 4 16.97 -12.67 9.07
C CYS A 4 17.88 -12.83 10.30
N HIS A 5 18.01 -11.79 11.12
CA HIS A 5 18.73 -11.84 12.38
C HIS A 5 17.72 -12.05 13.52
N PRO A 6 17.81 -13.14 14.29
CA PRO A 6 16.88 -13.38 15.40
C PRO A 6 17.08 -12.30 16.46
N GLY A 7 16.08 -11.42 16.62
CA GLY A 7 16.05 -10.37 17.64
C GLY A 7 16.07 -8.92 17.12
N ALA A 8 16.23 -8.69 15.81
CA ALA A 8 16.02 -7.37 15.24
C ALA A 8 14.52 -7.14 14.98
N PRO A 9 13.93 -5.99 15.38
CA PRO A 9 12.55 -5.67 15.01
C PRO A 9 12.45 -5.65 13.49
N ALA A 10 11.51 -6.43 12.95
CA ALA A 10 11.18 -6.36 11.53
C ALA A 10 10.55 -4.99 11.28
N VAL A 11 11.29 -4.10 10.62
CA VAL A 11 10.74 -2.84 10.11
C VAL A 11 9.89 -3.21 8.90
N ILE A 12 8.58 -3.26 9.10
CA ILE A 12 7.62 -3.42 8.01
C ILE A 12 7.38 -2.02 7.46
N SER A 13 8.03 -1.68 6.36
CA SER A 13 7.71 -0.47 5.59
C SER A 13 6.24 -0.53 5.18
N GLN A 14 5.51 0.56 5.40
CA GLN A 14 4.11 0.66 5.00
C GLN A 14 3.96 1.71 3.91
N THR A 15 2.90 1.58 3.12
CA THR A 15 2.53 2.53 2.08
C THR A 15 1.06 2.83 2.24
N ARG A 16 0.75 4.13 2.28
CA ARG A 16 -0.60 4.64 2.31
C ARG A 16 -1.02 5.05 0.91
N ILE A 17 -2.12 4.47 0.44
CA ILE A 17 -2.70 4.70 -0.88
C ILE A 17 -3.98 5.52 -0.67
N TYR A 18 -4.04 6.64 -1.37
CA TYR A 18 -5.20 7.52 -1.43
C TYR A 18 -5.90 7.27 -2.76
N CYS A 19 -7.17 6.89 -2.72
CA CYS A 19 -7.95 6.69 -3.94
C CYS A 19 -9.37 7.18 -3.79
N HIS A 20 -10.00 7.44 -4.93
CA HIS A 20 -11.38 7.92 -5.01
C HIS A 20 -12.13 7.22 -6.13
N GLN A 21 -13.46 7.19 -6.02
CA GLN A 21 -14.37 6.68 -7.02
C GLN A 21 -15.62 7.56 -7.02
N GLY A 22 -15.72 8.46 -8.00
CA GLY A 22 -16.81 9.46 -8.04
C GLY A 22 -16.76 10.42 -6.86
N GLN A 23 -17.69 10.29 -5.91
CA GLN A 23 -17.73 11.10 -4.68
C GLN A 23 -17.22 10.33 -3.45
N GLU A 24 -16.80 9.08 -3.62
CA GLU A 24 -16.29 8.22 -2.55
C GLU A 24 -14.77 8.31 -2.47
N PHE A 25 -14.25 8.24 -1.23
CA PHE A 25 -12.83 8.28 -0.94
C PHE A 25 -12.44 7.11 -0.05
N LEU A 26 -11.29 6.51 -0.34
CA LEU A 26 -10.74 5.39 0.41
C LEU A 26 -9.24 5.62 0.68
N LEU A 27 -8.84 5.33 1.92
CA LEU A 27 -7.46 5.36 2.37
C LEU A 27 -7.09 3.94 2.78
N VAL A 28 -6.07 3.39 2.11
CA VAL A 28 -5.60 2.02 2.35
C VAL A 28 -4.16 2.06 2.81
N GLU A 29 -3.86 1.42 3.93
CA GLU A 29 -2.49 1.24 4.41
C GLU A 29 -2.10 -0.22 4.26
N VAL A 30 -1.05 -0.49 3.49
CA VAL A 30 -0.56 -1.84 3.21
C VAL A 30 0.95 -1.89 3.41
N PRO A 31 1.53 -3.08 3.67
CA PRO A 31 2.98 -3.25 3.56
C PRO A 31 3.48 -2.76 2.20
N SER A 32 4.60 -2.03 2.15
CA SER A 32 5.09 -1.45 0.90
C SER A 32 5.38 -2.49 -0.18
N LEU A 33 5.69 -3.73 0.20
CA LEU A 33 5.88 -4.85 -0.73
C LEU A 33 4.58 -5.25 -1.44
N GLU A 34 3.43 -4.98 -0.84
CA GLU A 34 2.10 -5.32 -1.35
C GLU A 34 1.41 -4.13 -2.03
N ALA A 35 1.95 -2.91 -1.89
CA ALA A 35 1.36 -1.68 -2.41
C ALA A 35 1.02 -1.73 -3.91
N SER A 36 1.93 -2.26 -4.73
CA SER A 36 1.71 -2.38 -6.18
C SER A 36 0.55 -3.33 -6.53
N MET A 37 0.40 -4.42 -5.77
CA MET A 37 -0.71 -5.35 -5.95
C MET A 37 -2.03 -4.71 -5.51
N GLN A 38 -2.03 -4.04 -4.35
CA GLN A 38 -3.21 -3.34 -3.84
C GLN A 38 -3.68 -2.25 -4.79
N ILE A 39 -2.76 -1.46 -5.38
CA ILE A 39 -3.07 -0.43 -6.37
C ILE A 39 -3.72 -1.04 -7.61
N LYS A 40 -3.19 -2.17 -8.10
CA LYS A 40 -3.77 -2.87 -9.25
C LYS A 40 -5.19 -3.34 -8.94
N GLU A 41 -5.41 -3.95 -7.79
CA GLU A 41 -6.75 -4.41 -7.39
C GLU A 41 -7.75 -3.26 -7.22
N LEU A 42 -7.32 -2.13 -6.68
CA LEU A 42 -8.14 -0.92 -6.56
C LEU A 42 -8.50 -0.36 -7.94
N THR A 43 -7.52 -0.29 -8.85
CA THR A 43 -7.73 0.14 -10.24
C THR A 43 -8.69 -0.80 -10.98
N ASP A 44 -8.53 -2.12 -10.82
CA ASP A 44 -9.41 -3.13 -11.42
C ASP A 44 -10.86 -3.04 -10.89
N GLN A 45 -11.04 -2.51 -9.67
CA GLN A 45 -12.34 -2.21 -9.06
C GLN A 45 -12.90 -0.83 -9.46
N GLY A 46 -12.17 -0.07 -10.27
CA GLY A 46 -12.57 1.25 -10.76
C GLY A 46 -12.26 2.40 -9.81
N TRP A 47 -11.34 2.21 -8.85
CA TRP A 47 -10.79 3.31 -8.05
C TRP A 47 -9.67 4.01 -8.79
N GLU A 48 -9.66 5.34 -8.72
CA GLU A 48 -8.57 6.18 -9.23
C GLU A 48 -7.59 6.50 -8.11
N ILE A 49 -6.31 6.16 -8.31
CA ILE A 49 -5.26 6.42 -7.32
C ILE A 49 -4.83 7.89 -7.42
N GLU A 50 -4.98 8.62 -6.32
CA GLU A 50 -4.53 10.01 -6.21
C GLU A 50 -3.10 10.11 -5.72
N ALA A 51 -2.72 9.27 -4.74
CA ALA A 51 -1.37 9.29 -4.18
C ALA A 51 -0.97 7.94 -3.58
N GLU A 52 0.33 7.67 -3.65
CA GLU A 52 1.02 6.58 -2.97
C GLU A 52 2.11 7.19 -2.09
N ILE A 53 2.00 7.05 -0.77
CA ILE A 53 2.90 7.68 0.20
C ILE A 53 3.53 6.62 1.09
N PRO A 54 4.86 6.39 1.01
CA PRO A 54 5.58 5.56 1.96
C PRO A 54 5.56 6.17 3.36
N VAL A 55 5.35 5.34 4.38
CA VAL A 55 5.26 5.71 5.80
C VAL A 55 6.16 4.85 6.68
#